data_AF-A0A822C9B8-F1
#
_entry.id   AF-A0A822C9B8-F1
#
_cell.length_a   1.000
_cell.length_b   1.000
_cell.length_c   1.000
_cell.angle_alpha   90.00
_cell.angle_beta   90.00
_cell.angle_gamma   90.00
#
_symmetry.space_group_name_H-M   'P 1'
#
loop_
_entity.id
_entity.type
_entity.pdbx_description
1 polymer ?
#
loop_
_entity_poly.entity_id
_entity_poly.type
_entity_poly.pdbx_seq_one_letter_code
_entity_poly.pdbx_strand_id
1 'polypeptide(L)'
;KQRKHIWAINDRCIVSNDQEQFYRGQILAIDDNKYHVKCIDYGNTLENIDDGHLFVLSDITILEQLPLAQQCRLYGIDDSNQIKVINDIIKNIPTTECVTVDIENDENYQVWLVKLTRENNDTINDHY
;
A
#
# COMPACT_ATOMS: atom_id res chain seq x y z
N LYS A 1 -30.64 14.68 9.26
CA LYS A 1 -29.23 14.64 9.69
C LYS A 1 -28.71 13.23 9.44
N GLN A 2 -27.90 13.01 8.41
CA GLN A 2 -27.18 11.73 8.27
C GLN A 2 -26.32 11.56 9.53
N ARG A 3 -26.37 10.38 10.16
CA ARG A 3 -25.49 10.07 11.28
C ARG A 3 -24.06 10.06 10.76
N LYS A 4 -23.21 10.89 11.36
CA LYS A 4 -21.76 10.83 11.17
C LYS A 4 -21.29 9.42 11.56
N HIS A 5 -20.56 8.75 10.67
CA HIS A 5 -20.00 7.44 10.97
C HIS A 5 -18.91 7.60 12.03
N ILE A 6 -18.77 6.61 12.91
CA ILE A 6 -17.70 6.58 13.91
C ILE A 6 -16.69 5.54 13.43
N TRP A 7 -15.53 6.02 12.97
CA TRP A 7 -14.48 5.18 12.40
C TRP A 7 -13.64 4.51 13.49
N ALA A 8 -13.17 3.29 13.22
CA ALA A 8 -12.24 2.52 14.02
C ALA A 8 -11.03 2.07 13.18
N ILE A 9 -9.94 1.69 13.86
CA ILE A 9 -8.77 1.10 13.20
C ILE A 9 -9.20 -0.17 12.46
N ASN A 10 -8.67 -0.35 11.24
CA ASN A 10 -9.00 -1.40 10.26
C ASN A 10 -10.35 -1.26 9.56
N ASP A 11 -11.16 -0.25 9.86
CA ASP A 11 -12.37 0.00 9.07
C ASP A 11 -12.01 0.27 7.62
N ARG A 12 -12.82 -0.31 6.72
CA ARG A 12 -12.74 -0.05 5.29
C ARG A 12 -13.56 1.17 4.94
N CYS A 13 -13.00 2.03 4.11
CA CYS A 13 -13.65 3.27 3.68
C CYS A 13 -13.36 3.54 2.21
N ILE A 14 -14.04 4.54 1.67
CA ILE A 14 -13.48 5.34 0.57
C ILE A 14 -12.87 6.58 1.20
N VAL A 15 -11.69 6.96 0.71
CA VAL A 15 -11.01 8.20 1.09
C VAL A 15 -10.77 9.05 -0.15
N SER A 16 -11.01 10.36 -0.05
CA SER A 16 -10.58 11.31 -1.08
C SER A 16 -9.32 12.07 -0.67
N ASN A 17 -8.47 12.40 -1.64
CA ASN A 17 -7.37 13.34 -1.43
C ASN A 17 -7.78 14.79 -1.76
N ASP A 18 -6.86 15.73 -1.60
CA ASP A 18 -7.08 17.16 -1.89
C ASP A 18 -7.35 17.47 -3.37
N GLN A 19 -7.16 16.48 -4.26
CA GLN A 19 -7.44 16.57 -5.70
C GLN A 19 -8.76 15.90 -6.08
N GLU A 20 -9.61 15.58 -5.10
CA GLU A 20 -10.91 14.90 -5.28
C GLU A 20 -10.78 13.52 -5.96
N GLN A 21 -9.63 12.88 -5.85
CA GLN A 21 -9.44 11.49 -6.28
C GLN A 21 -9.82 10.54 -5.15
N PHE A 22 -10.57 9.49 -5.48
CA PHE A 22 -11.12 8.54 -4.51
C PHE A 22 -10.37 7.21 -4.54
N TYR A 23 -10.13 6.64 -3.37
CA TYR A 23 -9.40 5.39 -3.19
C TYR A 23 -10.13 4.47 -2.22
N ARG A 24 -9.96 3.14 -2.38
CA ARG A 24 -10.29 2.20 -1.32
C ARG A 24 -9.28 2.34 -0.20
N GLY A 25 -9.79 2.62 0.99
CA GLY A 25 -9.02 2.94 2.18
C GLY A 25 -9.17 1.88 3.27
N GLN A 26 -8.17 1.82 4.14
CA GLN A 26 -8.25 1.17 5.46
C GLN A 26 -7.67 2.11 6.52
N ILE A 27 -8.43 2.38 7.58
CA ILE A 27 -7.97 3.22 8.68
C ILE A 27 -6.80 2.52 9.39
N LEU A 28 -5.63 3.17 9.41
CA LEU A 28 -4.43 2.68 10.10
C LEU A 28 -4.29 3.28 11.50
N ALA A 29 -4.55 4.57 11.64
CA ALA A 29 -4.44 5.29 12.91
C ALA A 29 -5.48 6.43 13.00
N ILE A 30 -5.77 6.83 14.23
CA ILE A 30 -6.71 7.90 14.57
C ILE A 30 -6.04 8.79 15.62
N ASP A 31 -5.73 10.02 15.25
CA ASP A 31 -5.01 10.98 16.09
C ASP A 31 -5.78 12.29 16.13
N ASP A 32 -6.34 12.67 17.27
CA ASP A 32 -7.08 13.94 17.46
C ASP A 32 -8.14 14.27 16.38
N ASN A 33 -8.95 13.26 16.01
CA ASN A 33 -9.96 13.31 14.92
C ASN A 33 -9.40 13.42 13.49
N LYS A 34 -8.09 13.22 13.32
CA LYS A 34 -7.44 12.99 12.04
C LYS A 34 -7.21 11.51 11.83
N TYR A 35 -7.17 11.11 10.58
CA TYR A 35 -7.03 9.72 10.19
C TYR A 35 -5.80 9.51 9.31
N HIS A 36 -5.08 8.42 9.55
CA HIS A 36 -4.09 7.90 8.62
C HIS A 36 -4.72 6.72 7.90
N VAL A 37 -4.80 6.79 6.57
CA VAL A 37 -5.56 5.84 5.75
C VAL A 37 -4.65 5.20 4.71
N LYS A 38 -4.56 3.87 4.69
CA LYS A 38 -3.86 3.12 3.65
C LYS A 38 -4.71 3.05 2.40
N CYS A 39 -4.21 3.53 1.26
CA CYS A 39 -4.81 3.27 -0.05
C CYS A 39 -4.48 1.82 -0.45
N ILE A 40 -5.39 0.89 -0.18
CA ILE A 40 -5.12 -0.55 -0.22
C ILE A 40 -4.80 -1.08 -1.63
N ASP A 41 -5.14 -0.33 -2.66
CA ASP A 41 -4.89 -0.69 -4.06
C ASP A 41 -3.59 -0.14 -4.62
N TYR A 42 -2.96 0.79 -3.90
CA TYR A 42 -1.74 1.50 -4.33
C TYR A 42 -0.59 1.37 -3.34
N GLY A 43 -0.89 1.00 -2.09
CA GLY A 43 0.09 0.77 -1.02
C GLY A 43 0.54 2.02 -0.28
N ASN A 44 0.28 3.23 -0.80
CA ASN A 44 0.60 4.49 -0.12
C ASN A 44 -0.37 4.80 1.03
N THR A 45 0.05 5.70 1.92
CA THR A 45 -0.75 6.20 3.05
C THR A 45 -1.09 7.66 2.83
N LEU A 46 -2.36 8.02 3.06
CA LEU A 46 -2.80 9.41 3.21
C LEU A 46 -2.83 9.75 4.69
N GLU A 47 -2.09 10.79 5.08
CA GLU A 47 -1.91 11.18 6.48
C GLU A 47 -2.74 12.42 6.81
N ASN A 48 -3.10 12.58 8.09
CA ASN A 48 -3.80 13.75 8.61
C ASN A 48 -5.16 14.07 7.93
N ILE A 49 -5.87 13.02 7.49
CA ILE A 49 -7.13 13.14 6.75
C ILE A 49 -8.25 13.57 7.69
N ASP A 50 -9.07 14.52 7.25
CA ASP A 50 -10.29 14.92 7.95
C ASP A 50 -11.46 13.96 7.68
N ASP A 51 -12.36 13.83 8.64
CA ASP A 51 -13.57 13.01 8.50
C ASP A 51 -14.41 13.34 7.24
N GLY A 52 -14.38 14.59 6.78
CA GLY A 52 -15.09 15.01 5.56
C GLY A 52 -14.59 14.37 4.26
N HIS A 53 -13.40 13.75 4.29
CA HIS A 53 -12.82 13.00 3.18
C HIS A 53 -13.04 11.49 3.30
N LEU A 54 -13.73 11.02 4.36
CA LEU A 54 -14.01 9.61 4.58
C LEU A 54 -15.47 9.29 4.30
N PHE A 55 -15.68 8.27 3.48
CA PHE A 55 -17.00 7.87 3.02
C PHE A 55 -17.23 6.39 3.31
N VAL A 56 -18.40 6.09 3.89
CA VAL A 56 -18.87 4.72 4.05
C VAL A 56 -19.33 4.22 2.69
N LEU A 57 -18.82 3.07 2.26
CA LEU A 57 -19.36 2.40 1.09
C LEU A 57 -20.69 1.74 1.45
N SER A 58 -21.75 2.19 0.78
CA SER A 58 -23.07 1.55 0.84
C SER A 58 -23.10 0.20 0.15
N ASP A 59 -22.22 -0.01 -0.85
CA ASP A 59 -22.07 -1.29 -1.55
C ASP A 59 -20.89 -2.06 -0.98
N ILE A 60 -21.19 -3.10 -0.23
CA ILE A 60 -20.18 -3.93 0.44
C ILE A 60 -19.39 -4.80 -0.56
N THR A 61 -19.91 -5.04 -1.77
CA THR A 61 -19.23 -5.88 -2.77
C THR A 61 -17.89 -5.28 -3.22
N ILE A 62 -17.79 -3.95 -3.23
CA ILE A 62 -16.54 -3.22 -3.52
C ILE A 62 -15.51 -3.41 -2.40
N LEU A 63 -15.99 -3.58 -1.16
CA LEU A 63 -15.15 -3.83 0.02
C LEU A 63 -14.68 -5.29 0.11
N GLU A 64 -15.43 -6.23 -0.45
CA GLU A 64 -15.09 -7.66 -0.46
C GLU A 64 -13.98 -8.00 -1.47
N GLN A 65 -13.74 -7.14 -2.46
CA GLN A 65 -12.63 -7.33 -3.38
C GLN A 65 -11.29 -7.24 -2.65
N LEU A 66 -10.39 -8.19 -2.94
CA LEU A 66 -9.04 -8.19 -2.38
C LEU A 66 -8.29 -6.88 -2.72
N PRO A 67 -7.44 -6.38 -1.81
CA PRO A 67 -6.52 -5.28 -2.11
C PRO A 67 -5.67 -5.58 -3.35
N LEU A 68 -5.46 -4.58 -4.20
CA LEU A 68 -4.61 -4.73 -5.39
C LEU A 68 -3.11 -4.54 -5.10
N ALA A 69 -2.77 -3.79 -4.04
CA ALA A 69 -1.39 -3.66 -3.62
C ALA A 69 -1.03 -4.70 -2.57
N GLN A 70 0.06 -5.42 -2.83
CA GLN A 70 0.65 -6.38 -1.90
C GLN A 70 1.90 -5.78 -1.25
N GLN A 71 1.97 -5.85 0.07
CA GLN A 71 3.18 -5.46 0.80
C GLN A 71 4.18 -6.62 0.78
N CYS A 72 5.40 -6.32 0.35
CA CYS A 72 6.50 -7.27 0.23
C CYS A 72 7.77 -6.66 0.84
N ARG A 73 8.80 -7.49 0.97
CA ARG A 73 10.15 -7.11 1.40
C ARG A 73 11.17 -7.78 0.49
N LEU A 74 12.27 -7.11 0.16
CA LEU A 74 13.28 -7.72 -0.72
C LEU A 74 13.94 -8.91 0.00
N TYR A 75 14.04 -10.04 -0.68
CA TYR A 75 14.74 -11.22 -0.18
C TYR A 75 16.25 -11.01 -0.18
N GLY A 76 16.94 -11.48 0.86
CA GLY A 76 18.41 -11.45 0.96
C GLY A 76 19.01 -10.09 1.38
N ILE A 77 18.19 -9.05 1.59
CA ILE A 77 18.66 -7.70 1.86
C ILE A 77 18.32 -7.25 3.29
N ASP A 78 19.32 -6.77 4.04
CA ASP A 78 19.14 -6.19 5.38
C ASP A 78 18.39 -4.85 5.37
N ASP A 79 17.89 -4.40 6.52
CA ASP A 79 17.09 -3.18 6.64
C ASP A 79 17.78 -1.92 6.08
N SER A 80 19.09 -1.80 6.27
CA SER A 80 19.84 -0.62 5.84
C SER A 80 19.95 -0.57 4.31
N ASN A 81 20.15 -1.72 3.69
CA ASN A 81 20.27 -1.85 2.25
C ASN A 81 18.91 -1.89 1.54
N GLN A 82 17.83 -2.35 2.21
CA GLN A 82 16.46 -2.24 1.69
C GLN A 82 16.11 -0.80 1.34
N ILE A 83 16.42 0.13 2.25
CA ILE A 83 16.13 1.56 2.06
C ILE A 83 16.90 2.12 0.86
N LYS A 84 18.18 1.72 0.69
CA LYS A 84 19.00 2.17 -0.44
C LYS A 84 18.46 1.64 -1.76
N VAL A 85 18.22 0.34 -1.87
CA VAL A 85 17.65 -0.28 -3.08
C VAL A 85 16.32 0.38 -3.46
N ILE A 86 15.45 0.61 -2.49
CA ILE A 86 14.15 1.26 -2.72
C ILE A 86 14.34 2.68 -3.29
N ASN A 87 15.23 3.48 -2.69
CA ASN A 87 15.41 4.87 -3.07
C ASN A 87 16.18 5.05 -4.39
N ASP A 88 17.22 4.25 -4.59
CA ASP A 88 18.14 4.41 -5.72
C ASP A 88 17.62 3.71 -6.98
N ILE A 89 16.90 2.59 -6.82
CA ILE A 89 16.46 1.75 -7.94
C ILE A 89 14.94 1.75 -8.05
N ILE A 90 14.21 1.23 -7.06
CA ILE A 90 12.77 0.90 -7.21
C ILE A 90 11.93 2.15 -7.46
N LYS A 91 12.15 3.24 -6.72
CA LYS A 91 11.42 4.51 -6.93
C LYS A 91 11.64 5.13 -8.31
N ASN A 92 12.72 4.76 -8.99
CA ASN A 92 13.09 5.29 -10.30
C ASN A 92 12.68 4.37 -11.45
N ILE A 93 12.03 3.23 -11.15
CA ILE A 93 11.44 2.36 -12.18
C ILE A 93 10.28 3.13 -12.85
N PRO A 94 10.29 3.32 -14.17
CA PRO A 94 9.18 3.94 -14.88
C PRO A 94 7.88 3.18 -14.64
N THR A 95 6.75 3.89 -14.53
CA THR A 95 5.44 3.25 -14.33
C THR A 95 4.98 2.37 -15.50
N THR A 96 5.66 2.47 -16.65
CA THR A 96 5.45 1.64 -17.84
C THR A 96 6.32 0.39 -17.87
N GLU A 97 7.31 0.28 -16.98
CA GLU A 97 8.20 -0.89 -16.89
C GLU A 97 7.54 -1.97 -16.03
N CYS A 98 7.52 -3.20 -16.54
CA CYS A 98 7.09 -4.37 -15.79
C CYS A 98 8.30 -5.07 -15.18
N VAL A 99 8.17 -5.53 -13.94
CA VAL A 99 9.17 -6.37 -13.27
C VAL A 99 8.54 -7.71 -12.91
N THR A 100 9.33 -8.77 -13.04
CA THR A 100 8.98 -10.11 -12.52
C THR A 100 9.23 -10.14 -11.02
N VAL A 101 8.28 -10.69 -10.28
CA VAL A 101 8.33 -10.87 -8.83
C VAL A 101 8.36 -12.36 -8.52
N ASP A 102 9.49 -12.85 -8.01
CA ASP A 102 9.62 -14.21 -7.51
C ASP A 102 9.48 -14.18 -5.98
N ILE A 103 8.66 -15.09 -5.44
CA ILE A 103 8.43 -15.22 -3.98
C ILE A 103 9.35 -16.32 -3.46
N GLU A 104 10.23 -15.95 -2.52
CA GLU A 104 11.30 -16.83 -2.03
C GLU A 104 10.94 -17.57 -0.75
N ASN A 105 9.84 -17.19 -0.09
CA ASN A 105 9.39 -17.79 1.16
C ASN A 105 8.04 -18.51 1.05
N ASP A 106 7.80 -19.43 1.98
CA ASP A 106 6.53 -20.14 2.10
C ASP A 106 5.46 -19.31 2.82
N GLU A 107 4.24 -19.84 2.89
CA GLU A 107 3.08 -19.18 3.51
C GLU A 107 3.24 -18.89 5.02
N ASN A 108 4.30 -19.38 5.68
CA ASN A 108 4.47 -19.23 7.13
C ASN A 108 4.99 -17.84 7.56
N TYR A 109 5.39 -17.00 6.60
CA TYR A 109 5.90 -15.66 6.88
C TYR A 109 4.78 -14.61 6.80
N GLN A 110 4.81 -13.64 7.73
CA GLN A 110 3.87 -12.52 7.75
C GLN A 110 4.04 -11.53 6.58
N VAL A 111 5.16 -11.61 5.85
CA VAL A 111 5.46 -10.76 4.69
C VAL A 111 6.09 -11.60 3.59
N TRP A 112 5.75 -11.31 2.33
CA TRP A 112 6.38 -11.96 1.18
C TRP A 112 7.80 -11.43 0.98
N LEU A 113 8.76 -12.34 0.97
CA LEU A 113 10.14 -12.04 0.62
C LEU A 113 10.30 -12.22 -0.88
N VAL A 114 10.66 -11.14 -1.58
CA VAL A 114 10.61 -11.11 -3.04
C VAL A 114 11.96 -10.83 -3.67
N LYS A 115 12.20 -11.49 -4.80
CA LYS A 115 13.25 -11.15 -5.75
C LYS A 115 12.63 -10.47 -6.95
N LEU A 116 13.18 -9.31 -7.34
CA LEU A 116 12.68 -8.51 -8.46
C LEU A 116 13.65 -8.60 -9.64
N THR A 117 13.11 -8.97 -10.80
CA THR A 117 13.90 -9.14 -12.03
C THR A 117 13.30 -8.32 -13.16
N ARG A 118 14.11 -7.49 -13.82
CA ARG A 118 13.72 -6.73 -15.01
C ARG A 118 13.73 -7.59 -16.27
N GLU A 119 13.09 -7.13 -17.34
CA GLU A 119 13.03 -7.84 -18.64
C GLU A 119 14.40 -8.11 -19.26
N ASN A 120 15.40 -7.28 -18.98
CA ASN A 120 16.78 -7.47 -19.43
C ASN A 120 17.58 -8.46 -18.55
N ASN A 121 16.91 -9.21 -17.68
CA ASN A 121 17.48 -10.11 -16.67
C ASN A 121 18.33 -9.42 -15.58
N ASP A 122 18.22 -8.10 -15.43
CA ASP A 122 18.81 -7.38 -14.30
C ASP A 122 18.03 -7.69 -13.01
N THR A 123 18.71 -8.31 -12.04
CA THR A 123 18.14 -8.63 -10.72
C THR A 123 18.37 -7.46 -9.78
N ILE A 124 17.30 -6.78 -9.36
CA ILE A 124 17.37 -5.60 -8.49
C ILE A 124 17.97 -5.94 -7.12
N ASN A 125 17.70 -7.13 -6.60
CA ASN A 125 18.20 -7.55 -5.30
C ASN A 125 19.73 -7.67 -5.23
N ASP A 126 20.42 -7.88 -6.36
CA ASP A 126 21.86 -8.16 -6.39
C ASP A 126 22.71 -6.87 -6.36
N HIS A 127 22.09 -5.69 -6.32
CA HIS A 127 22.78 -4.40 -6.34
C HIS A 127 23.30 -3.94 -4.97
N TYR A 128 22.94 -4.62 -3.87
CA TYR A 128 23.30 -4.21 -2.49
C TYR A 128 23.52 -5.37 -1.52
#